data_AF-A0A972WC80-F1
#
_entry.id   AF-A0A972WC80-F1
#
_cell.length_a   1.000
_cell.length_b   1.000
_cell.length_c   1.000
_cell.angle_alpha   90.00
_cell.angle_beta   90.00
_cell.angle_gamma   90.00
#
_symmetry.space_group_name_H-M   'P 1'
#
loop_
_entity.id
_entity.type
_entity.pdbx_description
1 polymer ?
#
loop_
_entity_poly.entity_id
_entity_poly.type
_entity_poly.pdbx_seq_one_letter_code
_entity_poly.pdbx_strand_id
1 'polypeptide(L)'
;MNLNVALSVLLIFSAACYLSLGVRLISSKREVGSMPIGFLFIVVSIWVLGGAIELMSSSYLVFSIGRVGHFIGTAVAPVVAYVFFREYTGSETPPLKLVLLMIIPTLSIALAATNFNHEIMWFLPIANDAGAFLTRPERWGPWFLLVHLPYSYAVIGAAMLTLIVHSSA
;
A
#
# COMPACT_ATOMS: atom_id res chain seq x y z
N MET A 1 -21.87 -20.00 -1.31
CA MET A 1 -20.56 -19.37 -1.62
C MET A 1 -19.84 -19.13 -0.31
N ASN A 2 -18.59 -19.60 -0.15
CA ASN A 2 -17.79 -19.35 1.05
C ASN A 2 -17.54 -17.83 1.18
N LEU A 3 -17.64 -17.27 2.39
CA LEU A 3 -17.45 -15.83 2.65
C LEU A 3 -16.12 -15.32 2.09
N ASN A 4 -15.03 -16.08 2.24
CA ASN A 4 -13.72 -15.70 1.70
C ASN A 4 -13.74 -15.59 0.17
N VAL A 5 -14.44 -16.51 -0.51
CA VAL A 5 -14.62 -16.48 -1.96
C VAL A 5 -15.41 -15.24 -2.37
N ALA A 6 -16.50 -14.93 -1.67
CA ALA A 6 -17.31 -13.74 -1.93
C ALA A 6 -16.49 -12.45 -1.78
N LEU A 7 -15.71 -12.34 -0.70
CA LEU A 7 -14.85 -11.19 -0.43
C LEU A 7 -13.73 -11.06 -1.47
N SER A 8 -13.06 -12.15 -1.82
CA SER A 8 -11.99 -12.11 -2.82
C SER A 8 -12.50 -11.74 -4.21
N VAL A 9 -13.69 -12.20 -4.62
CA VAL A 9 -14.33 -11.76 -5.87
C VAL A 9 -14.60 -10.26 -5.84
N LEU A 10 -15.14 -9.74 -4.73
CA LEU A 10 -15.38 -8.30 -4.56
C LEU A 10 -14.06 -7.50 -4.62
N LEU A 11 -13.02 -7.95 -3.92
CA LEU A 11 -11.71 -7.29 -3.92
C LEU A 11 -11.07 -7.28 -5.31
N ILE A 12 -11.13 -8.39 -6.05
CA ILE A 12 -10.63 -8.46 -7.44
C ILE A 12 -11.38 -7.46 -8.32
N PHE A 13 -12.71 -7.41 -8.20
CA PHE A 13 -13.52 -6.45 -8.95
C PHE A 13 -13.17 -5.00 -8.59
N SER A 14 -13.06 -4.67 -7.30
CA SER A 14 -12.63 -3.35 -6.84
C SER A 14 -11.22 -2.98 -7.33
N ALA A 15 -10.28 -3.93 -7.30
CA ALA A 15 -8.93 -3.72 -7.82
C ALA A 15 -8.95 -3.40 -9.31
N ALA A 16 -9.78 -4.08 -10.11
CA ALA A 16 -9.95 -3.79 -11.54
C ALA A 16 -10.58 -2.41 -11.79
N CYS A 17 -11.54 -1.98 -10.97
CA CYS A 17 -12.11 -0.64 -11.02
C CYS A 17 -11.06 0.43 -10.70
N TYR A 18 -10.28 0.26 -9.62
CA TYR A 18 -9.20 1.18 -9.27
C TYR A 18 -8.13 1.25 -10.35
N LEU A 19 -7.74 0.12 -10.94
CA LEU A 19 -6.78 0.10 -12.05
C LEU A 19 -7.30 0.91 -13.24
N SER A 20 -8.56 0.68 -13.60
CA SER A 20 -9.21 1.37 -14.73
C SER A 20 -9.31 2.88 -14.50
N LEU A 21 -9.69 3.31 -13.29
CA LEU A 21 -9.71 4.71 -12.91
C LEU A 21 -8.31 5.33 -12.92
N GLY A 22 -7.32 4.64 -12.36
CA GLY A 22 -5.93 5.09 -12.32
C GLY A 22 -5.34 5.27 -13.71
N VAL A 23 -5.48 4.27 -14.59
CA VAL A 23 -5.04 4.34 -15.99
C VAL A 23 -5.72 5.49 -16.72
N ARG A 24 -7.03 5.66 -16.54
CA ARG A 24 -7.79 6.74 -17.18
C ARG A 24 -7.28 8.12 -16.75
N LEU A 25 -7.02 8.33 -15.45
CA LEU A 25 -6.55 9.61 -14.90
C LEU A 25 -5.13 9.97 -15.32
N ILE A 26 -4.26 8.96 -15.49
CA ILE A 26 -2.90 9.14 -16.01
C ILE A 26 -2.93 9.42 -17.52
N SER A 27 -3.87 8.81 -18.25
CA SER A 27 -3.96 8.92 -19.71
C SER A 27 -4.80 10.11 -20.18
N SER A 28 -5.60 10.73 -19.31
CA SER A 28 -6.43 11.89 -19.65
C SER A 28 -5.60 13.17 -19.76
N LYS A 29 -6.23 14.25 -20.25
CA LYS A 29 -5.61 15.58 -20.25
C LYS A 29 -5.13 15.93 -18.84
N ARG A 30 -3.93 16.50 -18.75
CA ARG A 30 -3.31 16.84 -17.47
C ARG A 30 -4.09 17.96 -16.79
N GLU A 31 -4.64 17.65 -15.64
CA GLU A 31 -5.21 18.60 -14.69
C GLU A 31 -4.41 18.50 -13.39
N VAL A 32 -4.42 19.57 -12.58
CA VAL A 32 -3.69 19.60 -11.31
C VAL A 32 -4.10 18.43 -10.44
N GLY A 33 -3.14 17.60 -10.05
CA GLY A 33 -3.36 16.43 -9.21
C GLY A 33 -3.86 15.18 -9.94
N SER A 34 -4.15 15.22 -11.25
CA SER A 34 -4.67 14.07 -12.01
C SER A 34 -3.68 12.91 -12.08
N MET A 35 -2.39 13.21 -12.13
CA MET A 35 -1.32 12.21 -12.17
C MET A 35 -1.10 11.53 -10.81
N PRO A 36 -0.86 12.25 -9.69
CA PRO A 36 -0.72 11.61 -8.38
C PRO A 36 -1.94 10.80 -7.93
N ILE A 37 -3.17 11.29 -8.18
CA ILE A 37 -4.38 10.54 -7.84
C ILE A 37 -4.53 9.28 -8.70
N GLY A 38 -4.15 9.37 -9.98
CA GLY A 38 -4.10 8.20 -10.86
C GLY A 38 -3.12 7.14 -10.37
N PHE A 39 -1.91 7.55 -9.94
CA PHE A 39 -0.95 6.66 -9.31
C PHE A 39 -1.47 6.07 -7.99
N LEU A 40 -2.16 6.87 -7.17
CA LEU A 40 -2.75 6.38 -5.92
C LEU A 40 -3.74 5.24 -6.20
N PHE A 41 -4.59 5.38 -7.23
CA PHE A 41 -5.51 4.30 -7.60
C PHE A 41 -4.80 3.05 -8.13
N ILE A 42 -3.69 3.19 -8.86
CA ILE A 42 -2.88 2.02 -9.25
C ILE A 42 -2.30 1.33 -8.01
N VAL A 43 -1.76 2.10 -7.05
CA VAL A 43 -1.22 1.56 -5.80
C VAL A 43 -2.31 0.86 -4.98
N VAL A 44 -3.50 1.47 -4.87
CA VAL A 44 -4.67 0.86 -4.19
C VAL A 44 -5.15 -0.39 -4.92
N SER A 45 -5.11 -0.43 -6.26
CA SER A 45 -5.42 -1.64 -7.03
C SER A 45 -4.50 -2.80 -6.66
N ILE A 46 -3.18 -2.56 -6.62
CA ILE A 46 -2.17 -3.56 -6.22
C ILE A 46 -2.41 -4.01 -4.77
N TRP A 47 -2.69 -3.07 -3.88
CA TRP A 47 -3.01 -3.34 -2.47
C TRP A 47 -4.19 -4.32 -2.35
N VAL A 48 -5.32 -3.94 -2.95
CA VAL A 48 -6.58 -4.68 -2.85
C VAL A 48 -6.46 -6.07 -3.50
N LEU A 49 -5.77 -6.15 -4.65
CA LEU A 49 -5.49 -7.42 -5.32
C LEU A 49 -4.62 -8.35 -4.45
N GLY A 50 -3.59 -7.82 -3.80
CA GLY A 50 -2.76 -8.56 -2.85
C GLY A 50 -3.58 -9.18 -1.72
N GLY A 51 -4.49 -8.40 -1.13
CA GLY A 51 -5.42 -8.91 -0.11
C GLY A 51 -6.36 -10.01 -0.61
N ALA A 52 -6.83 -9.93 -1.86
CA ALA A 52 -7.64 -10.99 -2.46
C ALA A 52 -6.87 -12.31 -2.63
N ILE A 53 -5.59 -12.22 -3.03
CA ILE A 53 -4.68 -13.37 -3.19
C ILE A 53 -4.40 -14.01 -1.84
N GLU A 54 -4.13 -13.22 -0.80
CA GLU A 54 -3.92 -13.73 0.56
C GLU A 54 -5.13 -14.55 1.04
N LEU A 55 -6.34 -14.01 0.89
CA LEU A 55 -7.59 -14.65 1.34
C LEU A 55 -7.89 -15.98 0.63
N MET A 56 -7.43 -16.14 -0.61
CA MET A 56 -7.64 -17.35 -1.41
C MET A 56 -6.45 -18.33 -1.37
N SER A 57 -5.38 -17.98 -0.66
CA SER A 57 -4.15 -18.75 -0.69
C SER A 57 -4.31 -20.11 0.00
N SER A 58 -3.86 -21.16 -0.69
CA SER A 58 -3.77 -22.54 -0.17
C SER A 58 -2.33 -22.97 0.10
N SER A 59 -1.36 -22.13 -0.22
CA SER A 59 0.06 -22.39 0.01
C SER A 59 0.76 -21.12 0.50
N TYR A 60 1.84 -21.33 1.25
CA TYR A 60 2.63 -20.24 1.81
C TYR A 60 3.23 -19.33 0.72
N LEU A 61 3.62 -19.90 -0.42
CA LEU A 61 4.16 -19.14 -1.54
C LEU A 61 3.11 -18.16 -2.10
N VAL A 62 1.91 -18.64 -2.39
CA VAL A 62 0.82 -17.80 -2.93
C VAL A 62 0.41 -16.74 -1.91
N PHE A 63 0.31 -17.14 -0.64
CA PHE A 63 0.06 -16.21 0.46
C PHE A 63 1.11 -15.09 0.51
N SER A 64 2.40 -15.45 0.41
CA SER A 64 3.51 -14.49 0.48
C SER A 64 3.50 -13.52 -0.70
N ILE A 65 3.16 -13.99 -1.90
CA ILE A 65 2.98 -13.12 -3.08
C ILE A 65 1.85 -12.11 -2.83
N GLY A 66 0.69 -12.57 -2.35
CA GLY A 66 -0.43 -11.70 -1.98
C GLY A 66 -0.03 -10.68 -0.93
N ARG A 67 0.68 -11.13 0.11
CA ARG A 67 1.20 -10.31 1.20
C ARG A 67 2.13 -9.20 0.72
N VAL A 68 3.05 -9.50 -0.19
CA VAL A 68 3.94 -8.51 -0.77
C VAL A 68 3.13 -7.48 -1.58
N GLY A 69 2.18 -7.94 -2.40
CA GLY A 69 1.28 -7.05 -3.15
C GLY A 69 0.49 -6.10 -2.24
N HIS A 70 -0.09 -6.64 -1.18
CA HIS A 70 -0.78 -5.87 -0.14
C HIS A 70 0.17 -4.82 0.46
N PHE A 71 1.39 -5.24 0.83
CA PHE A 71 2.35 -4.39 1.49
C PHE A 71 2.93 -3.28 0.60
N ILE A 72 3.00 -3.47 -0.72
CA ILE A 72 3.33 -2.39 -1.68
C ILE A 72 2.34 -1.23 -1.51
N GLY A 73 1.05 -1.56 -1.42
CA GLY A 73 -0.01 -0.61 -1.11
C GLY A 73 0.23 0.16 0.18
N THR A 74 0.40 -0.59 1.26
CA THR A 74 0.67 -0.04 2.61
C THR A 74 1.87 0.89 2.63
N ALA A 75 2.95 0.53 1.94
CA ALA A 75 4.20 1.28 1.98
C ALA A 75 4.23 2.52 1.09
N VAL A 76 3.62 2.45 -0.09
CA VAL A 76 3.71 3.51 -1.11
C VAL A 76 2.59 4.55 -0.94
N ALA A 77 1.42 4.15 -0.46
CA ALA A 77 0.26 5.03 -0.35
C ALA A 77 0.53 6.35 0.42
N PRO A 78 1.23 6.36 1.58
CA PRO A 78 1.53 7.61 2.28
C PRO A 78 2.31 8.62 1.44
N VAL A 79 3.30 8.15 0.67
CA VAL A 79 4.14 9.02 -0.17
C VAL A 79 3.35 9.58 -1.34
N VAL A 80 2.54 8.76 -2.00
CA VAL A 80 1.70 9.22 -3.11
C VAL A 80 0.65 10.22 -2.62
N ALA A 81 0.03 9.96 -1.46
CA ALA A 81 -0.89 10.91 -0.82
C ALA A 81 -0.21 12.25 -0.49
N TYR A 82 1.02 12.21 0.04
CA TYR A 82 1.81 13.41 0.29
C TYR A 82 2.07 14.23 -0.98
N VAL A 83 2.48 13.57 -2.08
CA VAL A 83 2.68 14.25 -3.36
C VAL A 83 1.38 14.84 -3.88
N PHE A 84 0.30 14.05 -3.85
CA PHE A 84 -1.02 14.47 -4.31
C PHE A 84 -1.52 15.71 -3.56
N PHE A 85 -1.52 15.72 -2.24
CA PHE A 85 -2.03 16.85 -1.46
C PHE A 85 -1.17 18.11 -1.62
N ARG A 86 0.13 17.96 -1.80
CA ARG A 86 0.98 19.11 -2.12
C ARG A 86 0.64 19.69 -3.49
N GLU A 87 0.52 18.85 -4.51
CA GLU A 87 0.15 19.32 -5.86
C GLU A 87 -1.24 19.98 -5.84
N TYR A 88 -2.20 19.38 -5.12
CA TYR A 88 -3.55 19.92 -4.95
C TYR A 88 -3.56 21.29 -4.27
N THR A 89 -2.62 21.56 -3.35
CA THR A 89 -2.48 22.84 -2.65
C THR A 89 -1.52 23.81 -3.37
N GLY A 90 -1.18 23.54 -4.63
CA GLY A 90 -0.33 24.41 -5.47
C GLY A 90 1.18 24.30 -5.20
N SER A 91 1.61 23.28 -4.46
CA SER A 91 3.00 23.04 -4.09
C SER A 91 3.60 21.84 -4.81
N GLU A 92 4.75 22.00 -5.46
CA GLU A 92 5.44 20.87 -6.08
C GLU A 92 6.32 20.10 -5.07
N THR A 93 6.49 18.80 -5.32
CA THR A 93 7.45 17.96 -4.58
C THR A 93 8.74 17.81 -5.38
N PRO A 94 9.86 18.39 -4.89
CA PRO A 94 11.13 18.27 -5.59
C PRO A 94 11.54 16.80 -5.78
N PRO A 95 12.17 16.44 -6.91
CA PRO A 95 12.56 15.05 -7.19
C PRO A 95 13.43 14.44 -6.09
N LEU A 96 14.39 15.20 -5.54
CA LEU A 96 15.22 14.74 -4.43
C LEU A 96 14.39 14.39 -3.20
N LYS A 97 13.37 15.19 -2.88
CA LYS A 97 12.48 14.93 -1.74
C LYS A 97 11.67 13.65 -1.98
N LEU A 98 11.18 13.45 -3.20
CA LEU A 98 10.46 12.22 -3.57
C LEU A 98 11.38 11.00 -3.44
N VAL A 99 12.62 11.07 -3.93
CA VAL A 99 13.60 9.98 -3.80
C VAL A 99 13.84 9.63 -2.33
N LEU A 100 14.08 10.64 -1.48
CA LEU A 100 14.27 10.42 -0.05
C LEU A 100 13.05 9.79 0.62
N LEU A 101 11.84 10.22 0.25
CA LEU A 101 10.59 9.62 0.74
C LEU A 101 10.36 8.19 0.24
N MET A 102 10.97 7.78 -0.87
CA MET A 102 10.82 6.41 -1.38
C MET A 102 11.81 5.41 -0.76
N ILE A 103 12.86 5.87 -0.05
CA ILE A 103 13.86 4.97 0.56
C ILE A 103 13.21 3.97 1.52
N ILE A 104 12.47 4.45 2.52
CA ILE A 104 11.86 3.57 3.53
C ILE A 104 10.79 2.65 2.91
N PRO A 105 9.85 3.12 2.06
CA PRO A 105 8.92 2.24 1.35
C PRO A 105 9.60 1.14 0.55
N THR A 106 10.61 1.48 -0.26
CA THR A 106 11.33 0.51 -1.10
C THR A 106 12.05 -0.54 -0.25
N LEU A 107 12.75 -0.12 0.80
CA LEU A 107 13.39 -1.06 1.72
C LEU A 107 12.35 -1.95 2.41
N SER A 108 11.23 -1.37 2.85
CA SER A 108 10.18 -2.13 3.53
C SER A 108 9.51 -3.17 2.61
N ILE A 109 9.34 -2.86 1.32
CA ILE A 109 8.83 -3.80 0.32
C ILE A 109 9.85 -4.93 0.07
N ALA A 110 11.14 -4.59 -0.05
CA ALA A 110 12.19 -5.60 -0.22
C ALA A 110 12.23 -6.57 0.97
N LEU A 111 12.20 -6.01 2.19
CA LEU A 111 12.17 -6.80 3.43
C LEU A 111 10.89 -7.62 3.58
N ALA A 112 9.74 -7.09 3.14
CA ALA A 112 8.48 -7.84 3.08
C ALA A 112 8.60 -9.04 2.13
N ALA A 113 9.22 -8.85 0.96
CA ALA A 113 9.41 -9.92 -0.03
C ALA A 113 10.37 -11.00 0.44
N THR A 114 11.39 -10.65 1.22
CA THR A 114 12.37 -11.58 1.79
C THR A 114 12.04 -12.01 3.23
N ASN A 115 10.84 -11.71 3.72
CA ASN A 115 10.54 -11.86 5.15
C ASN A 115 10.63 -13.31 5.65
N PHE A 116 10.42 -14.29 4.76
CA PHE A 116 10.60 -15.71 5.08
C PHE A 116 12.02 -16.03 5.63
N ASN A 117 13.03 -15.26 5.26
CA ASN A 117 14.42 -15.52 5.65
C ASN A 117 14.78 -14.96 7.04
N HIS A 118 14.05 -13.96 7.53
CA HIS A 118 14.52 -13.15 8.67
C HIS A 118 13.44 -12.63 9.61
N GLU A 119 12.16 -12.65 9.21
CA GLU A 119 11.01 -12.28 10.04
C GLU A 119 11.00 -10.84 10.62
N ILE A 120 11.89 -9.96 10.13
CA ILE A 120 12.01 -8.59 10.67
C ILE A 120 10.80 -7.69 10.36
N MET A 121 9.94 -8.08 9.42
CA MET A 121 8.68 -7.39 9.15
C MET A 121 7.52 -7.96 9.98
N TRP A 122 7.46 -9.29 10.10
CA TRP A 122 6.46 -10.03 10.88
C TRP A 122 6.92 -11.48 11.11
N PHE A 123 6.39 -12.12 12.16
CA PHE A 123 6.73 -13.51 12.55
C PHE A 123 5.78 -14.55 11.95
N LEU A 124 6.28 -15.78 11.72
CA LEU A 124 5.53 -16.98 11.32
C LEU A 124 5.31 -17.92 12.54
N PRO A 125 4.37 -18.90 12.51
CA PRO A 125 3.54 -19.33 11.39
C PRO A 125 2.24 -18.54 11.29
N ILE A 126 1.92 -18.17 10.07
CA ILE A 126 0.67 -17.49 9.75
C ILE A 126 -0.51 -18.48 9.67
N ALA A 127 -0.29 -19.79 9.71
CA ALA A 127 -1.39 -20.76 9.72
C ALA A 127 -1.93 -21.01 11.14
N ASN A 128 -3.24 -20.94 11.32
CA ASN A 128 -3.88 -21.40 12.56
C ASN A 128 -3.88 -22.95 12.65
N ASP A 129 -4.39 -23.51 13.76
CA ASP A 129 -4.49 -24.97 13.96
C ASP A 129 -5.31 -25.69 12.88
N ALA A 130 -6.14 -24.96 12.13
CA ALA A 130 -6.92 -25.46 11.00
C ALA A 130 -6.19 -25.34 9.65
N GLY A 131 -4.91 -24.93 9.64
CA GLY A 131 -4.10 -24.75 8.43
C GLY A 131 -4.44 -23.51 7.60
N ALA A 132 -5.29 -22.61 8.11
CA ALA A 132 -5.68 -21.40 7.40
C ALA A 132 -4.69 -20.25 7.63
N PHE A 133 -4.20 -19.64 6.54
CA PHE A 133 -3.32 -18.48 6.62
C PHE A 133 -4.07 -17.25 7.17
N LEU A 134 -3.56 -16.70 8.28
CA LEU A 134 -4.04 -15.51 8.94
C LEU A 134 -3.62 -14.26 8.16
N THR A 135 -4.60 -13.48 7.71
CA THR A 135 -4.34 -12.22 7.02
C THR A 135 -3.75 -11.14 7.94
N ARG A 136 -3.75 -11.35 9.26
CA ARG A 136 -3.04 -10.52 10.23
C ARG A 136 -1.96 -11.35 10.92
N PRO A 137 -0.69 -10.89 10.95
CA PRO A 137 0.34 -11.59 11.72
C PRO A 137 0.02 -11.51 13.20
N GLU A 138 0.35 -12.56 13.96
CA GLU A 138 0.23 -12.59 15.41
C GLU A 138 1.11 -11.51 16.06
N ARG A 139 2.32 -11.33 15.50
CA ARG A 139 3.29 -10.35 15.97
C ARG A 139 4.00 -9.67 14.80
N TRP A 140 4.13 -8.34 14.90
CA TRP A 140 4.92 -7.54 13.96
C TRP A 140 6.40 -7.55 14.33
N GLY A 141 7.25 -7.49 13.30
CA GLY A 141 8.70 -7.47 13.46
C GLY A 141 9.26 -6.07 13.76
N PRO A 142 10.53 -6.00 14.18
CA PRO A 142 11.17 -4.74 14.62
C PRO A 142 11.25 -3.68 13.51
N TRP A 143 11.51 -4.06 12.25
CA TRP A 143 11.55 -3.08 11.16
C TRP A 143 10.17 -2.45 10.95
N PHE A 144 9.12 -3.27 10.98
CA PHE A 144 7.77 -2.74 10.85
C PHE A 144 7.44 -1.77 11.98
N LEU A 145 7.65 -2.17 13.23
CA LEU A 145 7.25 -1.39 14.40
C LEU A 145 8.07 -0.11 14.61
N LEU A 146 9.39 -0.17 14.39
CA LEU A 146 10.29 0.92 14.76
C LEU A 146 10.65 1.83 13.58
N VAL A 147 10.54 1.34 12.33
CA VAL A 147 10.96 2.09 11.14
C VAL A 147 9.78 2.38 10.23
N HIS A 148 9.13 1.33 9.71
CA HIS A 148 8.08 1.49 8.70
C HIS A 148 6.84 2.21 9.25
N LEU A 149 6.32 1.74 10.38
CA LEU A 149 5.08 2.24 10.96
C LEU A 149 5.21 3.72 11.35
N PRO A 150 6.22 4.16 12.13
CA PRO A 150 6.37 5.58 12.48
C PRO A 150 6.59 6.45 11.24
N TYR A 151 7.39 5.97 10.28
CA TYR A 151 7.63 6.67 9.02
C TYR A 151 6.31 6.90 8.24
N SER A 152 5.55 5.84 8.01
CA SER A 152 4.29 5.91 7.23
C SER A 152 3.28 6.84 7.90
N TYR A 153 3.14 6.80 9.22
CA TYR A 153 2.27 7.70 9.97
C TYR A 153 2.77 9.16 9.96
N ALA A 154 4.09 9.39 10.01
CA ALA A 154 4.66 10.73 9.90
C ALA A 154 4.42 11.34 8.51
N VAL A 155 4.60 10.55 7.44
CA VAL A 155 4.39 11.02 6.05
C VAL A 155 2.92 11.32 5.79
N ILE A 156 2.00 10.40 6.16
CA ILE A 156 0.57 10.67 5.97
C ILE A 156 0.10 11.82 6.88
N GLY A 157 0.61 11.92 8.11
CA GLY A 157 0.33 13.05 9.00
C GLY A 157 0.78 14.38 8.38
N ALA A 158 1.99 14.44 7.83
CA ALA A 158 2.48 15.60 7.09
C ALA A 158 1.62 15.92 5.86
N ALA A 159 1.21 14.89 5.12
CA ALA A 159 0.28 15.03 3.99
C ALA A 159 -1.04 15.69 4.44
N MET A 160 -1.62 15.23 5.54
CA MET A 160 -2.87 15.80 6.07
C MET A 160 -2.71 17.23 6.56
N LEU A 161 -1.59 17.56 7.19
CA LEU A 161 -1.29 18.93 7.59
C LEU A 161 -1.22 19.88 6.38
N THR A 162 -0.75 19.43 5.21
CA THR A 162 -0.76 20.29 4.01
C THR A 162 -2.18 20.69 3.59
N LEU A 163 -3.16 19.80 3.75
CA LEU A 163 -4.57 20.14 3.47
C LEU A 163 -5.17 21.04 4.55
N ILE A 164 -4.89 20.76 5.83
CA ILE A 164 -5.48 21.51 6.95
C ILE A 164 -4.98 22.96 6.98
N VAL A 165 -3.69 23.17 6.71
CA VAL A 165 -3.07 24.51 6.73
C VAL A 165 -3.41 25.31 5.48
N HIS A 166 -3.83 24.64 4.39
CA HIS A 166 -4.27 25.31 3.19
C HIS A 166 -5.65 25.96 3.41
N SER A 167 -5.62 27.23 3.81
CA SER A 167 -6.81 28.09 3.90
C SER A 167 -7.22 28.54 2.49
N SER A 168 -8.39 28.12 2.05
CA SER A 168 -9.07 28.64 0.85
C SER A 168 -9.70 30.02 1.13
N ALA A 169 -8.87 30.99 1.55
CA ALA A 169 -9.29 32.37 1.74
C ALA A 169 -8.97 33.21 0.49
#